data_AF-A0A0C9TKY4-F1
#
_entry.id   AF-A0A0C9TKY4-F1
#
_cell.length_a   1.000
_cell.length_b   1.000
_cell.length_c   1.000
_cell.angle_alpha   90.00
_cell.angle_beta   90.00
_cell.angle_gamma   90.00
#
_symmetry.space_group_name_H-M   'P 1'
#
loop_
_entity.id
_entity.type
_entity.pdbx_description
1 polymer ?
#
loop_
_entity_poly.entity_id
_entity_poly.type
_entity_poly.pdbx_seq_one_letter_code
_entity_poly.pdbx_strand_id
1 'polypeptide(L)'
;MASGWREHIPLTYLTDSYCSCSTLDPDINQELLTVNTTAGIVTTTSKPLSSDGEAHLSFREWSEAWKRHLHLIQDHHLDEHNSWSIHHNHIRDAEDCNTKWSLWLAYDIEICRRSCSDPLDPAVFQVNIWQDLQPDFIMRQTME
;
A
#
# COMPACT_ATOMS: atom_id res chain seq x y z
N MET A 1 16.34 12.95 -13.05
CA MET A 1 15.39 13.56 -12.09
C MET A 1 14.24 12.58 -12.00
N ALA A 2 14.14 11.83 -10.90
CA ALA A 2 13.13 10.77 -10.78
C ALA A 2 11.78 11.42 -10.44
N SER A 3 10.94 11.55 -11.47
CA SER A 3 9.48 11.65 -11.34
C SER A 3 8.98 10.26 -11.02
N GLY A 4 8.50 10.05 -9.79
CA GLY A 4 8.07 8.74 -9.31
C GLY A 4 7.64 8.87 -7.85
N TRP A 5 6.92 7.87 -7.36
CA TRP A 5 6.39 7.80 -6.00
C TRP A 5 7.49 7.98 -4.95
N ARG A 6 7.40 9.00 -4.09
CA ARG A 6 8.46 9.30 -3.09
C ARG A 6 8.09 8.95 -1.65
N GLU A 7 6.80 8.81 -1.37
CA GLU A 7 6.30 8.56 -0.03
C GLU A 7 5.27 7.43 -0.05
N HIS A 8 5.49 6.44 0.82
CA HIS A 8 4.54 5.36 1.03
C HIS A 8 3.20 5.94 1.48
N ILE A 9 2.12 5.60 0.78
CA ILE A 9 0.75 5.96 1.21
C ILE A 9 0.15 4.72 1.88
N PRO A 10 0.07 4.68 3.22
CA PRO A 10 -0.51 3.53 3.91
C PRO A 10 -1.97 3.32 3.47
N LEU A 11 -2.30 2.08 3.13
CA LEU A 11 -3.62 1.72 2.61
C LEU A 11 -4.75 1.96 3.62
N THR A 12 -4.44 2.01 4.91
CA THR A 12 -5.38 2.36 5.98
C THR A 12 -6.14 3.65 5.67
N TYR A 13 -5.46 4.65 5.09
CA TYR A 13 -6.06 5.95 4.74
C TYR A 13 -6.99 5.91 3.52
N LEU A 14 -6.96 4.80 2.76
CA LEU A 14 -7.75 4.57 1.56
C LEU A 14 -8.91 3.58 1.79
N THR A 15 -9.11 3.14 3.04
CA THR A 15 -10.24 2.29 3.43
C THR A 15 -11.55 3.09 3.44
N ASP A 16 -12.67 2.40 3.24
CA ASP A 16 -14.02 2.97 3.31
C ASP A 16 -14.26 3.61 4.68
N SER A 17 -13.82 2.95 5.75
CA SER A 17 -14.01 3.43 7.13
C SER A 17 -13.27 4.75 7.36
N TYR A 18 -12.02 4.85 6.90
CA TYR A 18 -11.24 6.08 7.02
C TYR A 18 -11.83 7.21 6.16
N CYS A 19 -12.10 6.95 4.88
CA CYS A 19 -12.69 7.93 3.98
C CYS A 19 -14.10 8.39 4.40
N SER A 20 -14.88 7.54 5.09
CA SER A 20 -16.20 7.94 5.60
C SER A 20 -16.07 8.83 6.84
N CYS A 21 -15.14 8.51 7.75
CA CYS A 21 -14.92 9.29 8.96
C CYS A 21 -14.25 10.64 8.68
N SER A 22 -13.33 10.72 7.70
CA SER A 22 -12.65 11.96 7.37
C SER A 22 -13.60 13.05 6.88
N THR A 23 -14.75 12.71 6.27
CA THR A 23 -15.76 13.71 5.87
C THR A 23 -16.43 14.45 7.04
N LEU A 24 -16.24 13.97 8.29
CA LEU A 24 -16.89 14.53 9.48
C LEU A 24 -16.01 15.52 10.24
N ASP A 25 -14.69 15.55 10.03
CA ASP A 25 -13.77 16.43 10.75
C ASP A 25 -12.82 17.20 9.80
N PRO A 26 -13.10 18.48 9.52
CA PRO A 26 -12.30 19.28 8.59
C PRO A 26 -10.85 19.51 9.02
N ASP A 27 -10.53 19.44 10.32
CA ASP A 27 -9.16 19.65 10.82
C ASP A 27 -8.24 18.45 10.52
N ILE A 28 -8.78 17.24 10.38
CA ILE A 28 -8.01 16.04 9.99
C ILE A 28 -7.64 16.07 8.49
N ASN A 29 -8.44 16.73 7.65
CA ASN A 29 -8.26 16.72 6.19
C ASN A 29 -7.21 17.69 5.66
N GLN A 30 -6.93 18.79 6.38
CA GLN A 30 -5.98 19.81 5.90
C GLN A 30 -4.51 19.36 6.02
N GLU A 31 -4.23 18.35 6.84
CA GLU A 31 -2.86 17.92 7.18
C GLU A 31 -2.42 16.61 6.52
N LEU A 32 -3.22 15.96 5.66
CA LEU A 32 -2.93 14.55 5.33
C LEU A 32 -2.44 14.27 3.90
N LEU A 33 -3.06 14.83 2.85
CA LEU A 33 -2.70 14.54 1.46
C LEU A 33 -2.81 15.82 0.62
N THR A 34 -1.67 16.41 0.25
CA THR A 34 -1.62 17.50 -0.72
C THR A 34 -1.06 16.98 -2.04
N VAL A 35 -1.95 16.83 -3.02
CA VAL A 35 -1.57 16.53 -4.40
C VAL A 35 -1.06 17.82 -5.05
N ASN A 36 0.25 17.90 -5.29
CA ASN A 36 0.83 18.99 -6.07
C ASN A 36 0.64 18.69 -7.56
N THR A 37 -0.48 19.16 -8.11
CA THR A 37 -0.88 18.98 -9.51
C THR A 37 0.06 19.66 -10.51
N THR A 38 0.90 20.61 -10.10
CA THR A 38 1.85 21.29 -10.99
C THR A 38 3.13 20.50 -11.19
N ALA A 39 3.46 19.61 -10.25
CA ALA A 39 4.65 18.76 -10.28
C ALA A 39 4.35 17.27 -10.54
N GLY A 40 3.07 16.86 -10.51
CA GLY A 40 2.70 15.44 -10.58
C GLY A 40 3.16 14.66 -9.35
N ILE A 41 3.25 15.33 -8.19
CA ILE A 41 3.75 14.75 -6.94
C ILE A 41 2.59 14.67 -5.96
N VAL A 42 2.26 13.46 -5.52
CA VAL A 42 1.44 13.24 -4.32
C VAL A 42 2.37 13.35 -3.12
N THR A 43 2.15 14.34 -2.25
CA THR A 43 2.95 14.55 -1.04
C THR A 43 2.04 14.59 0.17
N THR A 44 2.52 14.01 1.28
CA THR A 44 1.86 14.11 2.58
C THR A 44 2.44 15.30 3.34
N THR A 45 1.61 16.00 4.10
CA THR A 45 1.96 17.31 4.68
C THR A 45 2.92 17.14 5.85
N SER A 46 4.19 17.50 5.71
CA SER A 46 5.22 17.74 6.75
C SER A 46 5.50 16.66 7.82
N LYS A 47 4.65 15.64 7.96
CA LYS A 47 4.78 14.49 8.84
C LYS A 47 4.48 13.21 8.04
N PRO A 48 5.30 12.15 8.20
CA PRO A 48 5.00 10.86 7.58
C PRO A 48 3.65 10.33 8.08
N LEU A 49 2.85 9.78 7.16
CA LEU A 49 1.63 9.06 7.50
C LEU A 49 1.94 7.89 8.42
N SER A 50 1.11 7.69 9.44
CA SER A 50 1.29 6.54 10.33
C SER A 50 0.87 5.27 9.58
N SER A 51 1.76 4.28 9.53
CA SER A 51 1.42 2.93 9.07
C SER A 51 0.71 2.10 10.17
N ASP A 52 0.34 2.72 11.29
CA ASP A 52 -0.39 2.06 12.36
C ASP A 52 -1.71 1.47 11.84
N GLY A 53 -1.92 0.19 12.14
CA GLY A 53 -3.12 -0.54 11.72
C GLY A 53 -3.05 -1.15 10.31
N GLU A 54 -2.08 -0.75 9.46
CA GLU A 54 -1.97 -1.28 8.10
C GLU A 54 -1.69 -2.79 8.09
N ALA A 55 -0.85 -3.25 9.01
CA ALA A 55 -0.56 -4.69 9.22
C ALA A 55 -1.76 -5.51 9.74
N HIS A 56 -2.88 -4.86 10.07
CA HIS A 56 -4.10 -5.50 10.58
C HIS A 56 -5.29 -5.38 9.61
N LEU A 57 -5.09 -4.84 8.41
CA LEU A 57 -6.14 -4.78 7.41
C LEU A 57 -6.65 -6.18 7.09
N SER A 58 -7.96 -6.36 7.06
CA SER A 58 -8.56 -7.55 6.47
C SER A 58 -8.36 -7.54 4.95
N PHE A 59 -8.44 -8.71 4.31
CA PHE A 59 -8.41 -8.82 2.84
C PHE A 59 -9.45 -7.90 2.16
N ARG A 60 -10.62 -7.74 2.79
CA ARG A 60 -11.67 -6.86 2.29
C ARG A 60 -11.25 -5.39 2.32
N GLU A 61 -10.74 -4.91 3.46
CA GLU A 61 -10.27 -3.52 3.63
C GLU A 61 -9.07 -3.21 2.72
N TRP A 62 -8.17 -4.19 2.57
CA TRP A 62 -7.07 -4.09 1.62
C TRP A 62 -7.57 -3.98 0.17
N SER A 63 -8.54 -4.81 -0.23
CA SER A 63 -9.05 -4.82 -1.61
C SER A 63 -9.80 -3.54 -1.98
N GLU A 64 -10.57 -2.94 -1.05
CA GLU A 64 -11.19 -1.63 -1.29
C GLU A 64 -10.16 -0.50 -1.36
N ALA A 65 -9.16 -0.52 -0.47
CA ALA A 65 -8.09 0.48 -0.44
C ALA A 65 -7.27 0.44 -1.73
N TRP A 66 -6.91 -0.76 -2.20
CA TRP A 66 -6.16 -0.95 -3.44
C TRP A 66 -6.89 -0.44 -4.69
N LYS A 67 -8.22 -0.54 -4.75
CA LYS A 67 -8.98 0.03 -5.87
C LYS A 67 -8.81 1.54 -5.95
N ARG A 68 -8.84 2.23 -4.80
CA ARG A 68 -8.60 3.69 -4.73
C ARG A 68 -7.14 4.02 -5.02
N HIS A 69 -6.23 3.21 -4.51
CA HIS A 69 -4.80 3.35 -4.77
C HIS A 69 -4.49 3.26 -6.26
N LEU A 70 -4.98 2.24 -6.97
CA LEU A 70 -4.81 2.11 -8.41
C LEU A 70 -5.39 3.29 -9.20
N HIS A 71 -6.52 3.87 -8.77
CA HIS A 71 -7.04 5.09 -9.41
C HIS A 71 -6.07 6.28 -9.24
N LEU A 72 -5.52 6.48 -8.03
CA LEU A 72 -4.52 7.53 -7.80
C LEU A 72 -3.28 7.34 -8.67
N ILE A 73 -2.85 6.08 -8.86
CA ILE A 73 -1.73 5.74 -9.75
C ILE A 73 -2.08 6.06 -11.19
N GLN A 74 -3.27 5.67 -11.64
CA GLN A 74 -3.71 5.94 -13.00
C GLN A 74 -3.73 7.45 -13.30
N ASP A 75 -4.17 8.26 -12.33
CA ASP A 75 -4.32 9.71 -12.49
C ASP A 75 -2.98 10.46 -12.44
N HIS A 76 -1.97 9.95 -11.72
CA HIS A 76 -0.72 10.67 -11.46
C HIS A 76 0.55 10.00 -12.01
N HIS A 77 0.53 8.67 -12.16
CA HIS A 77 1.66 7.81 -12.53
C HIS A 77 1.21 6.70 -13.50
N LEU A 78 0.59 7.10 -14.61
CA LEU A 78 -0.02 6.18 -15.59
C LEU A 78 0.94 5.09 -16.10
N ASP A 79 2.24 5.41 -16.19
CA ASP A 79 3.31 4.49 -16.58
C ASP A 79 3.55 3.36 -15.57
N GLU A 80 3.27 3.60 -14.29
CA GLU A 80 3.39 2.60 -13.22
C GLU A 80 2.08 1.83 -12.97
N HIS A 81 0.95 2.30 -13.50
CA HIS A 81 -0.36 1.68 -13.25
C HIS A 81 -0.40 0.18 -13.58
N ASN A 82 0.22 -0.21 -14.70
CA ASN A 82 0.19 -1.61 -15.13
C ASN A 82 0.99 -2.52 -14.18
N SER A 83 2.17 -2.09 -13.71
CA SER A 83 2.99 -2.89 -12.81
C SER A 83 2.31 -3.06 -11.44
N TRP A 84 1.73 -1.99 -10.91
CA TRP A 84 0.96 -2.05 -9.67
C TRP A 84 -0.34 -2.85 -9.79
N SER A 85 -1.00 -2.83 -10.95
CA SER A 85 -2.17 -3.68 -11.21
C SER A 85 -1.79 -5.18 -11.21
N ILE A 86 -0.66 -5.53 -11.81
CA ILE A 86 -0.12 -6.90 -11.81
C ILE A 86 0.17 -7.34 -10.36
N HIS A 87 0.84 -6.50 -9.57
CA HIS A 87 1.13 -6.78 -8.16
C HIS A 87 -0.14 -7.05 -7.34
N HIS A 88 -1.13 -6.16 -7.41
CA HIS A 88 -2.41 -6.33 -6.73
C HIS A 88 -3.13 -7.62 -7.16
N ASN A 89 -3.17 -7.92 -8.46
CA ASN A 89 -3.81 -9.14 -8.95
C ASN A 89 -3.06 -10.39 -8.47
N HIS A 90 -1.72 -10.34 -8.43
CA HIS A 90 -0.92 -11.47 -7.95
C HIS A 90 -1.23 -11.82 -6.49
N ILE A 91 -1.33 -10.83 -5.61
CA ILE A 91 -1.71 -11.06 -4.21
C ILE A 91 -3.17 -11.55 -4.11
N ARG A 92 -4.09 -10.87 -4.81
CA ARG A 92 -5.53 -11.18 -4.77
C ARG A 92 -5.82 -12.61 -5.24
N ASP A 93 -5.14 -13.05 -6.29
CA ASP A 93 -5.40 -14.31 -6.98
C ASP A 93 -4.49 -15.45 -6.46
N ALA A 94 -3.65 -15.21 -5.45
CA ALA A 94 -2.82 -16.24 -4.84
C ALA A 94 -3.69 -17.32 -4.16
N GLU A 95 -3.39 -18.58 -4.45
CA GLU A 95 -4.19 -19.73 -3.99
C GLU A 95 -4.28 -19.80 -2.46
N ASP A 96 -3.21 -19.42 -1.76
CA ASP A 96 -3.12 -19.45 -0.31
C ASP A 96 -3.42 -18.10 0.36
N CYS A 97 -3.89 -17.09 -0.41
CA CYS A 97 -4.12 -15.73 0.05
C CYS A 97 -4.97 -15.67 1.34
N ASN A 98 -6.08 -16.42 1.38
CA ASN A 98 -6.96 -16.47 2.54
C ASN A 98 -6.29 -17.13 3.77
N THR A 99 -5.43 -18.12 3.55
CA THR A 99 -4.80 -18.90 4.64
C THR A 99 -3.52 -18.25 5.17
N LYS A 100 -2.86 -17.42 4.35
CA LYS A 100 -1.61 -16.72 4.68
C LYS A 100 -1.77 -15.21 4.55
N TRP A 101 -2.97 -14.70 4.83
CA TRP A 101 -3.30 -13.31 4.58
C TRP A 101 -2.32 -12.33 5.26
N SER A 102 -1.96 -12.57 6.51
CA SER A 102 -1.03 -11.70 7.23
C SER A 102 0.39 -11.70 6.64
N LEU A 103 0.83 -12.78 6.00
CA LEU A 103 2.10 -12.81 5.26
C LEU A 103 2.00 -12.04 3.94
N TRP A 104 0.90 -12.23 3.19
CA TRP A 104 0.64 -11.50 1.95
C TRP A 104 0.52 -9.99 2.17
N LEU A 105 -0.15 -9.59 3.25
CA LEU A 105 -0.26 -8.18 3.66
C LEU A 105 1.11 -7.61 4.07
N ALA A 106 1.91 -8.36 4.84
CA ALA A 106 3.26 -7.93 5.18
C ALA A 106 4.15 -7.78 3.93
N TYR A 107 4.01 -8.68 2.96
CA TYR A 107 4.69 -8.60 1.67
C TYR A 107 4.27 -7.35 0.89
N ASP A 108 2.97 -7.07 0.81
CA ASP A 108 2.43 -5.87 0.16
C ASP A 108 3.03 -4.58 0.73
N ILE A 109 2.95 -4.42 2.05
CA ILE A 109 3.48 -3.25 2.78
C ILE A 109 4.97 -3.08 2.49
N GLU A 110 5.74 -4.17 2.50
CA GLU A 110 7.19 -4.10 2.28
C GLU A 110 7.54 -3.73 0.82
N ILE A 111 6.76 -4.21 -0.17
CA ILE A 111 6.91 -3.81 -1.57
C ILE A 111 6.61 -2.32 -1.75
N CYS A 112 5.48 -1.85 -1.22
CA CYS A 112 5.07 -0.44 -1.29
C CYS A 112 6.07 0.48 -0.57
N ARG A 113 6.66 0.02 0.54
CA ARG A 113 7.70 0.76 1.26
C ARG A 113 9.00 0.83 0.48
N ARG A 114 9.48 -0.29 -0.08
CA ARG A 114 10.76 -0.35 -0.81
C ARG A 114 10.69 0.37 -2.16
N SER A 115 9.56 0.33 -2.86
CA SER A 115 9.40 1.02 -4.15
C SER A 115 9.63 2.54 -4.07
N CYS A 116 9.47 3.13 -2.89
CA CYS A 116 9.75 4.56 -2.65
C CYS A 116 11.25 4.90 -2.63
N SER A 117 12.14 3.93 -2.44
CA SER A 117 13.59 4.15 -2.26
C SER A 117 14.45 3.33 -3.23
N ASP A 118 13.98 2.16 -3.64
CA ASP A 118 14.69 1.20 -4.48
C ASP A 118 14.02 1.09 -5.85
N PRO A 119 14.79 0.95 -6.95
CA PRO A 119 14.24 0.65 -8.27
C PRO A 119 13.78 -0.81 -8.30
N LEU A 120 12.57 -1.04 -7.83
CA LEU A 120 11.93 -2.35 -7.73
C LEU A 120 10.71 -2.38 -8.65
N ASP A 121 10.59 -3.41 -9.47
CA ASP A 121 9.39 -3.64 -10.28
C ASP A 121 8.36 -4.42 -9.45
N PRO A 122 7.22 -3.81 -9.06
CA PRO A 122 6.20 -4.50 -8.27
C PRO A 122 5.49 -5.60 -9.08
N ALA A 123 5.55 -5.58 -10.41
CA ALA A 123 4.98 -6.64 -11.24
C ALA A 123 5.71 -7.99 -11.07
N VAL A 124 6.96 -7.94 -10.60
CA VAL A 124 7.80 -9.12 -10.38
C VAL A 124 7.69 -9.56 -8.93
N PHE A 125 7.38 -10.83 -8.71
CA PHE A 125 7.38 -11.40 -7.37
C PHE A 125 8.80 -11.41 -6.77
N GLN A 126 8.95 -10.73 -5.64
CA GLN A 126 10.23 -10.56 -4.99
C GLN A 126 10.47 -11.67 -3.98
N VAL A 127 10.94 -12.81 -4.48
CA VAL A 127 11.09 -14.04 -3.67
C VAL A 127 11.96 -13.83 -2.43
N ASN A 128 12.98 -12.97 -2.50
CA ASN A 128 13.86 -12.68 -1.36
C ASN A 128 13.10 -11.97 -0.25
N ILE A 129 12.29 -10.96 -0.60
CA ILE A 129 11.45 -10.23 0.37
C ILE A 129 10.46 -11.19 1.01
N TRP A 130 9.83 -12.05 0.21
CA TRP A 130 8.92 -13.06 0.72
C TRP A 130 9.60 -14.00 1.71
N GLN A 131 10.79 -14.52 1.38
CA GLN A 131 11.55 -15.42 2.25
C GLN A 131 11.99 -14.75 3.54
N ASP A 132 12.35 -13.46 3.50
CA ASP A 132 12.72 -12.70 4.70
C ASP A 132 11.54 -12.54 5.67
N LEU A 133 10.30 -12.47 5.16
CA LEU A 133 9.08 -12.30 5.96
C LEU A 133 8.52 -13.63 6.53
N GLN A 134 8.82 -14.76 5.90
CA GLN A 134 8.30 -16.07 6.29
C GLN A 134 8.61 -16.49 7.74
N PRO A 135 9.84 -16.31 8.28
CA PRO A 135 10.16 -16.71 9.65
C PRO A 135 9.27 -16.06 10.70
N ASP A 136 9.02 -14.75 10.59
CA ASP A 136 8.18 -14.00 11.52
C ASP A 136 6.73 -14.48 11.47
N PHE A 137 6.21 -14.77 10.27
CA PHE A 137 4.87 -15.32 10.10
C PHE A 137 4.74 -16.71 10.74
N ILE A 138 5.71 -17.62 10.50
CA ILE A 138 5.71 -18.96 11.08
C ILE A 138 5.78 -18.90 12.61
N MET A 139 6.63 -18.02 13.15
CA MET A 139 6.74 -17.84 14.60
C MET A 139 5.41 -17.40 15.22
N ARG A 140 4.71 -16.45 14.58
CA ARG A 140 3.39 -15.98 15.05
C ARG A 140 2.33 -17.09 15.00
N GLN A 141 2.29 -17.89 13.94
CA GLN A 141 1.37 -19.05 13.84
C GLN A 141 1.63 -20.13 14.90
N THR A 142 2.86 -20.25 15.40
CA THR A 142 3.22 -21.29 16.39
C THR A 142 2.88 -20.85 17.82
N MET A 143 2.58 -19.57 18.04
CA MET A 143 2.27 -18.99 19.35
C MET A 143 0.75 -18.80 19.59
N GLU A 144 -0.08 -19.10 18.59
CA GLU A 144 -1.56 -19.12 18.65
C GLU A 144 -2.09 -20.54 18.92
#